data_AF-A0A8T0J2M6-F1
#
_entry.id   AF-A0A8T0J2M6-F1
#
_cell.length_a   1.000
_cell.length_b   1.000
_cell.length_c   1.000
_cell.angle_alpha   90.00
_cell.angle_beta   90.00
_cell.angle_gamma   90.00
#
_symmetry.space_group_name_H-M   'P 1'
#
loop_
_entity.id
_entity.type
_entity.pdbx_description
1 polymer ?
#
loop_
_entity_poly.entity_id
_entity_poly.type
_entity_poly.pdbx_seq_one_letter_code
_entity_poly.pdbx_strand_id
1 'polypeptide(L)'
;MLTVDDAEFWENVTPVDFGSLPRLQDAVTVVGYPIGGDTISVTSGVVSRIEVTSYVHGATELLGVQIDAAINSGNSGGPAFNDRGECVGIAFQSLKHEDAENIGYVIPTPVITHFITDYVRSGDYTGFPILGIEWQKMENPDLRKALGMKSSQKGVRIRRVEPTAPASKNLQASDILLSFDDIDIANDGTVPFRHGERIGFSYLVSQKYTGESAKVQILRDGKVKEFDIDLANHKRLVPAHIKGKPPSYYILAGIVFAAISVPYLRSEYGKDYDYDAPVKLLDKLLHSMSQSDDEQLVVVSQVQRFCC
;
A
#
# COMPACT_ATOMS: atom_id res chain seq x y z
N MET A 1 12.83 11.96 0.63
CA MET A 1 14.15 12.09 -0.03
C MET A 1 14.96 13.07 0.81
N LEU A 2 16.23 12.77 1.06
CA LEU A 2 17.11 13.64 1.84
C LEU A 2 18.21 14.17 0.94
N THR A 3 18.70 15.38 1.25
CA THR A 3 19.90 15.97 0.66
C THR A 3 20.75 16.55 1.78
N VAL A 4 22.04 16.72 1.53
CA VAL A 4 23.01 17.29 2.48
C VAL A 4 23.64 18.49 1.80
N ASP A 5 23.57 19.65 2.44
CA ASP A 5 24.06 20.93 1.88
C ASP A 5 25.60 21.02 1.89
N ASP A 6 26.24 20.36 2.84
CA ASP A 6 27.69 20.35 2.97
C ASP A 6 28.33 19.55 1.81
N ALA A 7 29.18 20.22 1.04
CA ALA A 7 29.86 19.61 -0.10
C ALA A 7 30.88 18.54 0.32
N GLU A 8 31.47 18.65 1.52
CA GLU A 8 32.44 17.69 2.04
C GLU A 8 31.83 16.28 2.15
N PHE A 9 30.53 16.19 2.47
CA PHE A 9 29.80 14.93 2.54
C PHE A 9 29.81 14.16 1.21
N TRP A 10 29.87 14.88 0.08
CA TRP A 10 29.82 14.30 -1.26
C TRP A 10 31.20 14.07 -1.89
N GLU A 11 32.29 14.43 -1.20
CA GLU A 11 33.63 14.23 -1.73
C GLU A 11 33.99 12.73 -1.78
N ASN A 12 34.44 12.27 -2.95
CA ASN A 12 34.88 10.88 -3.20
C ASN A 12 33.81 9.80 -2.93
N VAL A 13 32.52 10.14 -2.91
CA VAL A 13 31.43 9.16 -2.82
C VAL A 13 31.05 8.67 -4.22
N THR A 14 30.97 7.35 -4.40
CA THR A 14 30.38 6.76 -5.60
C THR A 14 28.91 6.45 -5.32
N PRO A 15 27.96 7.02 -6.09
CA PRO A 15 26.55 6.74 -5.88
C PRO A 15 26.24 5.27 -6.18
N VAL A 16 25.17 4.79 -5.55
CA VAL A 16 24.67 3.44 -5.77
C VAL A 16 23.84 3.41 -7.06
N ASP A 17 24.10 2.41 -7.91
CA ASP A 17 23.31 2.14 -9.11
C ASP A 17 22.15 1.18 -8.81
N PHE A 18 20.98 1.44 -9.42
CA PHE A 18 19.82 0.57 -9.28
C PHE A 18 19.87 -0.62 -10.25
N GLY A 19 19.63 -1.81 -9.70
CA GLY A 19 19.43 -3.04 -10.44
C GLY A 19 17.98 -3.29 -10.83
N SER A 20 17.77 -4.33 -11.63
CA SER A 20 16.43 -4.81 -11.96
C SER A 20 15.77 -5.56 -10.79
N LEU A 21 14.45 -5.74 -10.86
CA LEU A 21 13.73 -6.55 -9.89
C LEU A 21 14.31 -7.99 -9.85
N PRO A 22 14.76 -8.49 -8.68
CA PRO A 22 15.41 -9.79 -8.58
C PRO A 22 14.42 -10.94 -8.79
N ARG A 23 14.92 -12.15 -9.02
CA ARG A 23 14.15 -13.39 -9.12
C ARG A 23 14.16 -14.15 -7.79
N LEU A 24 13.26 -15.11 -7.65
CA LEU A 24 13.27 -16.01 -6.51
C LEU A 24 14.62 -16.74 -6.45
N GLN A 25 15.15 -16.92 -5.25
CA GLN A 25 16.47 -17.48 -4.94
C GLN A 25 17.70 -16.64 -5.33
N ASP A 26 17.53 -15.46 -5.95
CA ASP A 26 18.67 -14.57 -6.18
C ASP A 26 19.28 -14.15 -4.83
N ALA A 27 20.61 -14.14 -4.75
CA ALA A 27 21.34 -13.70 -3.56
C ALA A 27 21.11 -12.20 -3.33
N VAL A 28 20.95 -11.84 -2.06
CA VAL A 28 20.75 -10.46 -1.63
C VAL A 28 21.59 -10.15 -0.40
N THR A 29 22.21 -8.98 -0.37
CA THR A 29 22.98 -8.49 0.76
C THR A 29 22.45 -7.14 1.20
N VAL A 30 22.05 -7.01 2.46
CA VAL A 30 21.58 -5.77 3.06
C VAL A 30 22.69 -5.14 3.87
N VAL A 31 22.88 -3.84 3.67
CA VAL A 31 23.91 -3.05 4.33
C VAL A 31 23.25 -1.93 5.14
N GLY A 32 23.63 -1.77 6.40
CA GLY A 32 23.05 -0.76 7.28
C GLY A 32 23.79 -0.59 8.60
N TYR A 33 23.17 0.12 9.55
CA TYR A 33 23.74 0.43 10.85
C TYR A 33 22.77 0.00 11.97
N PRO A 34 22.96 -1.16 12.61
CA PRO A 34 22.00 -1.69 13.59
C PRO A 34 21.97 -0.83 14.86
N ILE A 35 20.85 -0.88 15.60
CA ILE A 35 20.73 -0.17 16.88
C ILE A 35 21.90 -0.51 17.82
N GLY A 36 22.51 0.53 18.40
CA GLY A 36 23.53 0.41 19.43
C GLY A 36 24.97 0.39 18.92
N GLY A 37 25.19 0.52 17.62
CA GLY A 37 26.52 0.66 17.02
C GLY A 37 26.59 1.77 15.97
N ASP A 38 27.80 2.26 15.73
CA ASP A 38 28.18 3.22 14.67
C ASP A 38 28.94 2.55 13.52
N THR A 39 29.16 1.24 13.59
CA THR A 39 29.83 0.44 12.58
C THR A 39 28.86 -0.17 11.58
N ILE A 40 29.29 -0.29 10.34
CA ILE A 40 28.54 -0.95 9.26
C ILE A 40 28.25 -2.41 9.59
N SER A 41 27.03 -2.85 9.28
CA SER A 41 26.58 -4.24 9.38
C SER A 41 26.14 -4.73 8.02
N VAL A 42 26.40 -6.01 7.76
CA VAL A 42 26.06 -6.69 6.52
C VAL A 42 25.32 -7.97 6.86
N THR A 43 24.12 -8.14 6.32
CA THR A 43 23.35 -9.38 6.39
C THR A 43 23.10 -9.89 4.98
N SER A 44 23.23 -11.20 4.78
CA SER A 44 23.04 -11.82 3.47
C SER A 44 21.98 -12.90 3.55
N GLY A 45 21.31 -13.12 2.43
CA GLY A 45 20.25 -14.10 2.26
C GLY A 45 19.89 -14.25 0.79
N VAL A 46 18.68 -14.72 0.53
CA VAL A 46 18.10 -14.88 -0.80
C VAL A 46 16.70 -14.28 -0.87
N VAL A 47 16.26 -13.97 -2.08
CA VAL A 47 14.88 -13.58 -2.35
C VAL A 47 13.95 -14.78 -2.17
N SER A 48 13.11 -14.72 -1.15
CA SER A 48 12.21 -15.80 -0.75
C SER A 48 10.84 -15.71 -1.44
N ARG A 49 10.32 -14.49 -1.64
CA ARG A 49 9.02 -14.26 -2.26
C ARG A 49 8.95 -12.87 -2.89
N ILE A 50 8.15 -12.73 -3.94
CA ILE A 50 7.77 -11.42 -4.48
C ILE A 50 6.25 -11.38 -4.56
N GLU A 51 5.64 -10.43 -3.85
CA GLU A 51 4.19 -10.31 -3.76
C GLU A 51 3.78 -8.87 -3.53
N VAL A 52 2.48 -8.59 -3.69
CA VAL A 52 1.89 -7.35 -3.21
C VAL A 52 1.74 -7.47 -1.69
N THR A 53 2.41 -6.60 -0.95
CA THR A 53 2.42 -6.61 0.51
C THR A 53 2.00 -5.25 1.08
N SER A 54 1.49 -5.26 2.30
CA SER A 54 1.05 -4.06 2.99
C SER A 54 2.25 -3.32 3.59
N TYR A 55 2.45 -2.08 3.14
CA TYR A 55 3.48 -1.20 3.71
C TYR A 55 2.89 -0.57 4.97
N VAL A 56 3.33 -1.06 6.14
CA VAL A 56 2.65 -0.83 7.43
C VAL A 56 2.42 0.64 7.76
N HIS A 57 3.34 1.53 7.36
CA HIS A 57 3.24 2.96 7.63
C HIS A 57 2.39 3.73 6.60
N GLY A 58 2.26 3.20 5.37
CA GLY A 58 1.51 3.85 4.29
C GLY A 58 0.08 3.35 4.13
N ALA A 59 -0.25 2.19 4.74
CA ALA A 59 -1.54 1.49 4.57
C ALA A 59 -1.96 1.31 3.09
N THR A 60 -0.96 1.19 2.22
CA THR A 60 -1.09 0.88 0.80
C THR A 60 -0.42 -0.46 0.56
N GLU A 61 -1.00 -1.24 -0.35
CA GLU A 61 -0.44 -2.51 -0.78
C GLU A 61 0.35 -2.28 -2.06
N LEU A 62 1.66 -2.54 -2.02
CA LEU A 62 2.58 -2.32 -3.14
C LEU A 62 3.44 -3.57 -3.33
N LEU A 63 4.14 -3.64 -4.46
CA LEU A 63 5.12 -4.69 -4.70
C LEU A 63 6.16 -4.69 -3.57
N GLY A 64 6.42 -5.85 -2.99
CA GLY A 64 7.47 -6.07 -2.00
C GLY A 64 8.27 -7.32 -2.34
N VAL A 65 9.55 -7.29 -1.96
CA VAL A 65 10.44 -8.44 -2.07
C VAL A 65 10.72 -8.94 -0.66
N GLN A 66 10.30 -10.17 -0.37
CA GLN A 66 10.61 -10.85 0.88
C GLN A 66 11.97 -11.53 0.74
N ILE A 67 12.80 -11.39 1.76
CA ILE A 67 14.14 -11.98 1.85
C ILE A 67 14.29 -12.74 3.18
N ASP A 68 15.20 -13.69 3.24
CA ASP A 68 15.53 -14.42 4.47
C ASP A 68 16.74 -13.85 5.23
N ALA A 69 17.31 -12.74 4.74
CA ALA A 69 18.33 -12.00 5.47
C ALA A 69 17.72 -11.32 6.70
N ALA A 70 18.43 -11.36 7.84
CA ALA A 70 17.98 -10.70 9.05
C ALA A 70 17.93 -9.17 8.88
N ILE A 71 16.77 -8.57 9.20
CA ILE A 71 16.55 -7.12 9.19
C ILE A 71 16.20 -6.67 10.60
N ASN A 72 17.15 -5.98 11.23
CA ASN A 72 16.96 -5.35 12.53
C ASN A 72 16.71 -3.85 12.35
N SER A 73 16.12 -3.23 13.38
CA SER A 73 16.04 -1.77 13.44
C SER A 73 17.44 -1.17 13.32
N GLY A 74 17.57 -0.12 12.51
CA GLY A 74 18.85 0.48 12.10
C GLY A 74 19.37 0.02 10.73
N ASN A 75 19.08 -1.22 10.32
CA ASN A 75 19.34 -1.65 8.92
C ASN A 75 18.21 -1.23 7.97
N SER A 76 17.01 -0.95 8.50
CA SER A 76 15.90 -0.39 7.74
C SER A 76 16.27 1.00 7.19
N GLY A 77 16.00 1.22 5.91
CA GLY A 77 16.44 2.41 5.16
C GLY A 77 17.75 2.21 4.40
N GLY A 78 18.53 1.17 4.72
CA GLY A 78 19.74 0.80 3.99
C GLY A 78 19.45 0.10 2.65
N PRO A 79 20.42 0.09 1.72
CA PRO A 79 20.30 -0.59 0.43
C PRO A 79 20.38 -2.11 0.57
N ALA A 80 19.64 -2.80 -0.31
CA ALA A 80 19.77 -4.23 -0.57
C ALA A 80 20.43 -4.41 -1.95
N PHE A 81 21.52 -5.17 -2.01
CA PHE A 81 22.33 -5.40 -3.21
C PHE A 81 22.18 -6.81 -3.76
N ASN A 82 22.26 -6.95 -5.09
CA ASN A 82 22.47 -8.23 -5.74
C ASN A 82 23.97 -8.61 -5.78
N ASP A 83 24.26 -9.77 -6.36
CA ASP A 83 25.62 -10.32 -6.53
C ASP A 83 26.56 -9.49 -7.44
N ARG A 84 26.00 -8.56 -8.23
CA ARG A 84 26.74 -7.62 -9.09
C ARG A 84 27.02 -6.28 -8.41
N GLY A 85 26.55 -6.08 -7.18
CA GLY A 85 26.68 -4.81 -6.46
C GLY A 85 25.66 -3.74 -6.86
N GLU A 86 24.62 -4.10 -7.61
CA GLU A 86 23.53 -3.18 -7.95
C GLU A 86 22.46 -3.22 -6.84
N CYS A 87 21.90 -2.07 -6.49
CA CYS A 87 20.85 -1.97 -5.48
C CYS A 87 19.51 -2.44 -6.06
N VAL A 88 18.95 -3.50 -5.48
CA VAL A 88 17.66 -4.08 -5.84
C VAL A 88 16.51 -3.54 -4.97
N GLY A 89 16.81 -2.69 -3.99
CA GLY A 89 15.80 -1.97 -3.23
C GLY A 89 16.27 -1.44 -1.88
N ILE A 90 15.33 -0.97 -1.07
CA ILE A 90 15.58 -0.43 0.28
C ILE A 90 15.03 -1.41 1.32
N ALA A 91 15.85 -1.85 2.26
CA ALA A 91 15.43 -2.72 3.34
C ALA A 91 14.39 -2.03 4.23
N PHE A 92 13.33 -2.74 4.59
CA PHE A 92 12.34 -2.27 5.56
C PHE A 92 11.86 -3.41 6.46
N GLN A 93 11.63 -3.08 7.73
CA GLN A 93 11.10 -4.01 8.70
C GLN A 93 9.56 -4.09 8.59
N SER A 94 9.02 -5.32 8.53
CA SER A 94 7.59 -5.55 8.68
C SER A 94 7.24 -5.62 10.17
N LEU A 95 6.35 -4.73 10.64
CA LEU A 95 5.91 -4.69 12.04
C LEU A 95 5.01 -5.88 12.43
N LYS A 96 4.54 -6.68 11.47
CA LYS A 96 3.60 -7.79 11.74
C LYS A 96 4.27 -9.07 12.23
N HIS A 97 5.60 -9.12 12.23
CA HIS A 97 6.37 -10.35 12.38
C HIS A 97 7.42 -10.24 13.49
N GLU A 98 7.13 -9.54 14.60
CA GLU A 98 8.04 -9.47 15.76
C GLU A 98 8.47 -10.87 16.24
N ASP A 99 7.64 -11.90 16.01
CA ASP A 99 7.90 -13.30 16.35
C ASP A 99 8.48 -14.17 15.20
N ALA A 100 8.61 -13.64 13.97
CA ALA A 100 9.12 -14.43 12.84
C ALA A 100 10.60 -14.11 12.56
N GLU A 101 11.47 -15.04 12.96
CA GLU A 101 12.89 -14.99 12.63
C GLU A 101 13.10 -15.09 11.11
N ASN A 102 14.07 -14.34 10.58
CA ASN A 102 14.52 -14.41 9.18
C ASN A 102 13.44 -14.08 8.14
N ILE A 103 12.55 -13.13 8.42
CA ILE A 103 11.65 -12.54 7.41
C ILE A 103 11.95 -11.04 7.29
N GLY A 104 12.73 -10.70 6.27
CA GLY A 104 12.99 -9.32 5.87
C GLY A 104 12.13 -8.93 4.66
N TYR A 105 11.89 -7.62 4.51
CA TYR A 105 11.30 -7.08 3.29
C TYR A 105 12.17 -5.99 2.69
N VAL A 106 12.06 -5.85 1.37
CA VAL A 106 12.76 -4.85 0.57
C VAL A 106 11.74 -4.13 -0.31
N ILE A 107 11.77 -2.79 -0.28
CA ILE A 107 11.05 -1.92 -1.19
C ILE A 107 11.78 -1.99 -2.53
N PRO A 108 11.21 -2.62 -3.56
CA PRO A 108 11.96 -2.94 -4.76
C PRO A 108 12.14 -1.73 -5.68
N THR A 109 13.12 -1.80 -6.58
CA THR A 109 13.45 -0.70 -7.50
C THR A 109 12.27 -0.15 -8.29
N PRO A 110 11.28 -0.92 -8.79
CA PRO A 110 10.13 -0.32 -9.48
C PRO A 110 9.31 0.65 -8.62
N VAL A 111 9.19 0.38 -7.31
CA VAL A 111 8.49 1.25 -6.36
C VAL A 111 9.32 2.50 -6.07
N ILE A 112 10.64 2.36 -5.95
CA ILE A 112 11.56 3.49 -5.75
C ILE A 112 11.56 4.40 -6.99
N THR A 113 11.67 3.84 -8.18
CA THR A 113 11.64 4.58 -9.45
C THR A 113 10.33 5.32 -9.64
N HIS A 114 9.20 4.68 -9.30
CA HIS A 114 7.89 5.33 -9.31
C HIS A 114 7.88 6.55 -8.38
N PHE A 115 8.29 6.38 -7.12
CA PHE A 115 8.36 7.48 -6.15
C PHE A 115 9.25 8.66 -6.61
N ILE A 116 10.44 8.36 -7.14
CA ILE A 116 11.36 9.40 -7.64
C ILE A 116 10.75 10.12 -8.84
N THR A 117 10.18 9.36 -9.78
CA THR A 117 9.60 9.92 -11.01
C THR A 117 8.36 10.75 -10.71
N ASP A 118 7.52 10.31 -9.77
CA ASP A 118 6.38 11.07 -9.26
C ASP A 118 6.83 12.44 -8.75
N TYR A 119 7.76 12.43 -7.79
CA TYR A 119 8.30 13.66 -7.21
C TYR A 119 8.94 14.60 -8.24
N VAL A 120 9.69 14.07 -9.20
CA VAL A 120 10.32 14.87 -10.27
C VAL A 120 9.28 15.50 -11.19
N ARG A 121 8.18 14.80 -11.50
CA ARG A 121 7.13 15.29 -12.40
C ARG A 121 6.24 16.36 -11.77
N SER A 122 5.88 16.19 -10.51
CA SER A 122 4.88 17.02 -9.81
C SER A 122 5.51 18.08 -8.90
N GLY A 123 6.77 17.90 -8.49
CA GLY A 123 7.41 18.68 -7.43
C GLY A 123 6.98 18.30 -6.01
N ASP A 124 6.13 17.29 -5.83
CA ASP A 124 5.66 16.80 -4.52
C ASP A 124 5.24 15.31 -4.60
N TYR A 125 5.11 14.61 -3.48
CA TYR A 125 4.64 13.23 -3.49
C TYR A 125 3.12 13.15 -3.73
N THR A 126 2.71 12.63 -4.90
CA THR A 126 1.31 12.48 -5.28
C THR A 126 0.73 11.11 -4.96
N GLY A 127 1.52 10.16 -4.45
CA GLY A 127 1.00 8.89 -3.95
C GLY A 127 0.93 7.76 -4.98
N PHE A 128 0.41 6.62 -4.53
CA PHE A 128 0.10 5.47 -5.38
C PHE A 128 -1.41 5.37 -5.58
N PRO A 129 -1.89 5.33 -6.83
CA PRO A 129 -3.32 5.26 -7.09
C PRO A 129 -3.93 3.92 -6.70
N ILE A 130 -5.25 3.94 -6.50
CA ILE A 130 -6.09 2.75 -6.37
C ILE A 130 -7.30 2.84 -7.32
N LEU A 131 -7.90 1.69 -7.62
CA LEU A 131 -9.18 1.64 -8.35
C LEU A 131 -10.39 1.97 -7.45
N GLY A 132 -10.26 1.80 -6.12
CA GLY A 132 -11.35 2.11 -5.18
C GLY A 132 -12.46 1.07 -5.14
N ILE A 133 -12.12 -0.23 -5.19
CA ILE A 133 -13.10 -1.32 -5.14
C ILE A 133 -12.74 -2.36 -4.09
N GLU A 134 -13.77 -2.89 -3.41
CA GLU A 134 -13.69 -4.18 -2.73
C GLU A 134 -14.21 -5.27 -3.67
N TRP A 135 -13.55 -6.42 -3.71
CA TRP A 135 -13.91 -7.50 -4.63
C TRP A 135 -14.00 -8.86 -3.94
N GLN A 136 -14.48 -9.85 -4.69
CA GLN A 136 -14.63 -11.24 -4.29
C GLN A 136 -14.17 -12.18 -5.41
N LYS A 137 -13.48 -13.26 -5.03
CA LYS A 137 -13.08 -14.34 -5.93
C LYS A 137 -14.28 -15.04 -6.57
N MET A 138 -14.09 -15.49 -7.81
CA MET A 138 -15.10 -16.15 -8.63
C MET A 138 -14.72 -17.61 -8.95
N GLU A 139 -14.04 -18.31 -8.03
CA GLU A 139 -13.58 -19.69 -8.23
C GLU A 139 -14.73 -20.70 -8.32
N ASN A 140 -15.83 -20.45 -7.61
CA ASN A 140 -17.02 -21.29 -7.63
C ASN A 140 -17.74 -21.22 -9.01
N PRO A 141 -17.91 -22.36 -9.72
CA PRO A 141 -18.51 -22.39 -11.06
C PRO A 141 -20.00 -22.03 -11.08
N ASP A 142 -20.76 -22.38 -10.05
CA ASP A 142 -22.19 -22.07 -9.95
C ASP A 142 -22.42 -20.57 -9.79
N LEU A 143 -21.57 -19.90 -9.01
CA LEU A 143 -21.58 -18.44 -8.87
C LEU A 143 -21.33 -17.75 -10.22
N ARG A 144 -20.35 -18.22 -10.99
CA ARG A 144 -20.07 -17.69 -12.34
C ARG A 144 -21.27 -17.88 -13.28
N LYS A 145 -21.85 -19.09 -13.28
CA LYS A 145 -23.01 -19.43 -14.10
C LYS A 145 -24.23 -18.59 -13.73
N ALA A 146 -24.50 -18.41 -12.45
CA ALA A 146 -25.62 -17.61 -11.95
C ALA A 146 -25.51 -16.13 -12.36
N LEU A 147 -24.29 -15.61 -12.49
CA LEU A 147 -24.02 -14.24 -12.95
C LEU A 147 -23.84 -14.11 -14.48
N GLY A 148 -24.15 -15.16 -15.23
CA GLY A 148 -24.14 -15.13 -16.69
C GLY A 148 -22.76 -15.13 -17.34
N MET A 149 -21.70 -15.53 -16.61
CA MET A 149 -20.37 -15.68 -17.19
C MET A 149 -20.32 -16.86 -18.15
N LYS A 150 -19.71 -16.66 -19.32
CA LYS A 150 -19.35 -17.74 -20.25
C LYS A 150 -18.25 -18.62 -19.63
N SER A 151 -18.16 -19.87 -20.06
CA SER A 151 -17.15 -20.83 -19.56
C SER A 151 -15.70 -20.36 -19.75
N SER A 152 -15.42 -19.54 -20.77
CA SER A 152 -14.11 -18.96 -21.04
C SER A 152 -13.79 -17.73 -20.21
N GLN A 153 -14.80 -17.07 -19.63
CA GLN A 153 -14.61 -15.82 -18.89
C GLN A 153 -14.11 -16.07 -17.47
N LYS A 154 -13.23 -15.17 -17.02
CA LYS A 154 -12.67 -15.14 -15.67
C LYS A 154 -12.67 -13.69 -15.18
N GLY A 155 -12.61 -13.51 -13.87
CA GLY A 155 -12.57 -12.18 -13.27
C GLY A 155 -12.94 -12.19 -11.81
N VAL A 156 -13.08 -11.01 -11.22
CA VAL A 156 -13.48 -10.84 -9.82
C VAL A 156 -14.78 -10.06 -9.71
N ARG A 157 -15.65 -10.42 -8.75
CA ARG A 157 -16.91 -9.71 -8.51
C ARG A 157 -16.67 -8.49 -7.63
N ILE A 158 -17.10 -7.32 -8.07
CA ILE A 158 -17.09 -6.09 -7.27
C ILE A 158 -18.14 -6.22 -6.16
N ARG A 159 -17.71 -6.13 -4.90
CA ARG A 159 -18.60 -6.11 -3.72
C ARG A 159 -19.07 -4.69 -3.43
N ARG A 160 -18.14 -3.73 -3.43
CA ARG A 160 -18.37 -2.31 -3.12
C ARG A 160 -17.43 -1.45 -3.96
N VAL A 161 -17.86 -0.22 -4.23
CA VAL A 161 -17.06 0.82 -4.84
C VAL A 161 -17.00 1.99 -3.86
N GLU A 162 -15.80 2.50 -3.62
CA GLU A 162 -15.56 3.68 -2.79
C GLU A 162 -16.32 4.88 -3.37
N PRO A 163 -17.25 5.52 -2.63
CA PRO A 163 -18.04 6.63 -3.16
C PRO A 163 -17.19 7.79 -3.71
N THR A 164 -16.07 8.06 -3.04
CA THR A 164 -15.12 9.14 -3.40
C THR A 164 -14.14 8.75 -4.51
N ALA A 165 -14.10 7.49 -4.94
CA ALA A 165 -13.22 7.07 -6.04
C ALA A 165 -13.85 7.41 -7.39
N PRO A 166 -13.08 7.82 -8.42
CA PRO A 166 -13.62 8.09 -9.76
C PRO A 166 -14.38 6.90 -10.35
N ALA A 167 -13.97 5.68 -10.00
CA ALA A 167 -14.64 4.44 -10.41
C ALA A 167 -16.12 4.37 -10.05
N SER A 168 -16.60 5.09 -9.02
CA SER A 168 -18.01 5.07 -8.60
C SER A 168 -18.98 5.61 -9.66
N LYS A 169 -18.48 6.37 -10.64
CA LYS A 169 -19.27 6.88 -11.77
C LYS A 169 -19.59 5.81 -12.82
N ASN A 170 -18.76 4.77 -12.90
CA ASN A 170 -18.79 3.79 -13.99
C ASN A 170 -19.02 2.36 -13.50
N LEU A 171 -18.43 2.00 -12.36
CA LEU A 171 -18.49 0.68 -11.75
C LEU A 171 -19.56 0.65 -10.66
N GLN A 172 -20.14 -0.53 -10.45
CA GLN A 172 -21.12 -0.76 -9.39
C GLN A 172 -20.95 -2.14 -8.77
N ALA A 173 -21.60 -2.36 -7.63
CA ALA A 173 -21.64 -3.67 -6.99
C ALA A 173 -22.22 -4.73 -7.95
N SER A 174 -21.68 -5.95 -7.86
CA SER A 174 -21.98 -7.12 -8.68
C SER A 174 -21.49 -7.09 -10.13
N ASP A 175 -20.85 -6.02 -10.59
CA ASP A 175 -20.04 -6.09 -11.81
C ASP A 175 -18.94 -7.14 -11.64
N ILE A 176 -18.57 -7.81 -12.73
CA ILE A 176 -17.41 -8.70 -12.74
C ILE A 176 -16.30 -8.03 -13.53
N LEU A 177 -15.22 -7.65 -12.85
CA LEU A 177 -14.02 -7.10 -13.45
C LEU A 177 -13.28 -8.21 -14.20
N LEU A 178 -13.22 -8.10 -15.53
CA LEU A 178 -12.64 -9.10 -16.44
C LEU A 178 -11.18 -8.80 -16.76
N SER A 179 -10.85 -7.54 -17.06
CA SER A 179 -9.50 -7.12 -17.40
C SER A 179 -9.20 -5.68 -16.97
N PHE A 180 -7.91 -5.39 -16.85
CA PHE A 180 -7.35 -4.07 -16.54
C PHE A 180 -6.21 -3.81 -17.53
N ASP A 181 -6.29 -2.72 -18.29
CA ASP A 181 -5.40 -2.38 -19.42
C ASP A 181 -5.13 -3.56 -20.35
N ASP A 182 -6.20 -4.22 -20.78
CA ASP A 182 -6.16 -5.40 -21.67
C ASP A 182 -5.45 -6.64 -21.08
N ILE A 183 -5.13 -6.63 -19.78
CA ILE A 183 -4.61 -7.78 -19.06
C ILE A 183 -5.77 -8.50 -18.35
N ASP A 184 -6.01 -9.75 -18.74
CA ASP A 184 -7.06 -10.59 -18.16
C ASP A 184 -6.81 -10.92 -16.68
N ILE A 185 -7.85 -10.73 -15.87
CA ILE A 185 -7.86 -11.02 -14.44
C ILE A 185 -8.46 -12.41 -14.22
N ALA A 186 -7.77 -13.25 -13.46
CA ALA A 186 -8.26 -14.58 -13.10
C ALA A 186 -9.28 -14.54 -11.96
N ASN A 187 -9.95 -15.68 -11.74
CA ASN A 187 -11.00 -15.83 -10.73
C ASN A 187 -10.51 -15.62 -9.29
N ASP A 188 -9.21 -15.72 -9.05
CA ASP A 188 -8.56 -15.48 -7.77
C ASP A 188 -8.06 -14.04 -7.59
N GLY A 189 -8.24 -13.18 -8.61
CA GLY A 189 -7.76 -11.79 -8.62
C GLY A 189 -6.31 -11.62 -9.09
N THR A 190 -5.70 -12.66 -9.65
CA THR A 190 -4.31 -12.57 -10.14
C THR A 190 -4.25 -12.24 -11.63
N VAL A 191 -3.12 -11.66 -12.06
CA VAL A 191 -2.74 -11.38 -13.45
C VAL A 191 -1.37 -12.00 -13.75
N PRO A 192 -1.02 -12.25 -15.03
CA PRO A 192 0.34 -12.63 -15.40
C PRO A 192 1.36 -11.58 -14.93
N PHE A 193 2.46 -12.02 -14.33
CA PHE A 193 3.51 -11.11 -13.82
C PHE A 193 4.79 -11.21 -14.63
N ARG A 194 5.44 -12.39 -14.59
CA ARG A 194 6.64 -12.73 -15.35
C ARG A 194 6.64 -14.23 -15.64
N HIS A 195 7.72 -14.76 -16.23
CA HIS A 195 7.80 -16.14 -16.69
C HIS A 195 7.38 -17.16 -15.61
N GLY A 196 6.17 -17.72 -15.75
CA GLY A 196 5.61 -18.71 -14.83
C GLY A 196 4.99 -18.15 -13.54
N GLU A 197 4.97 -16.84 -13.33
CA GLU A 197 4.51 -16.21 -12.09
C GLU A 197 3.25 -15.36 -12.30
N ARG A 198 2.44 -15.28 -11.24
CA ARG A 198 1.20 -14.49 -11.19
C ARG A 198 1.25 -13.58 -9.98
N ILE A 199 0.62 -12.40 -10.08
CA ILE A 199 0.56 -11.40 -9.00
C ILE A 199 -0.85 -10.84 -8.89
N GLY A 200 -1.23 -10.27 -7.74
CA GLY A 200 -2.53 -9.60 -7.60
C GLY A 200 -2.67 -8.44 -8.60
N PHE A 201 -3.86 -8.27 -9.19
CA PHE A 201 -4.09 -7.22 -10.20
C PHE A 201 -3.85 -5.79 -9.68
N SER A 202 -3.90 -5.58 -8.35
CA SER A 202 -3.55 -4.31 -7.70
C SER A 202 -2.13 -3.86 -8.04
N TYR A 203 -1.22 -4.78 -8.39
CA TYR A 203 0.10 -4.44 -8.91
C TYR A 203 0.01 -3.52 -10.13
N LEU A 204 -0.82 -3.88 -11.13
CA LEU A 204 -1.00 -3.10 -12.36
C LEU A 204 -1.50 -1.69 -12.05
N VAL A 205 -2.43 -1.57 -11.10
CA VAL A 205 -2.96 -0.28 -10.65
C VAL A 205 -1.86 0.55 -9.99
N SER A 206 -1.09 -0.04 -9.08
CA SER A 206 -0.03 0.64 -8.33
C SER A 206 1.17 1.07 -9.18
N GLN A 207 1.33 0.52 -10.39
CA GLN A 207 2.38 0.95 -11.32
C GLN A 207 2.04 2.28 -12.02
N LYS A 208 0.77 2.67 -12.05
CA LYS A 208 0.33 3.95 -12.63
C LYS A 208 0.53 5.12 -11.67
N TYR A 209 0.45 6.32 -12.20
CA TYR A 209 0.49 7.56 -11.41
C TYR A 209 -0.91 8.09 -11.13
N THR A 210 -1.06 8.82 -10.02
CA THR A 210 -2.31 9.51 -9.68
C THR A 210 -2.70 10.46 -10.80
N GLY A 211 -3.96 10.40 -11.23
CA GLY A 211 -4.49 11.20 -12.35
C GLY A 211 -4.34 10.53 -13.72
N GLU A 212 -3.67 9.38 -13.83
CA GLU A 212 -3.72 8.56 -15.04
C GLU A 212 -5.02 7.76 -15.11
N SER A 213 -5.46 7.46 -16.32
CA SER A 213 -6.66 6.66 -16.58
C SER A 213 -6.28 5.22 -16.95
N ALA A 214 -7.19 4.27 -16.69
CA ALA A 214 -7.01 2.86 -17.00
C ALA A 214 -8.25 2.27 -17.68
N LYS A 215 -7.98 1.44 -18.68
CA LYS A 215 -9.02 0.74 -19.42
C LYS A 215 -9.49 -0.46 -18.62
N VAL A 216 -10.77 -0.49 -18.27
CA VAL A 216 -11.39 -1.52 -17.46
C VAL A 216 -12.51 -2.19 -18.23
N GLN A 217 -12.43 -3.52 -18.41
CA GLN A 217 -13.54 -4.30 -18.96
C GLN A 217 -14.29 -5.03 -17.86
N ILE A 218 -15.61 -4.92 -17.88
CA ILE A 218 -16.50 -5.59 -16.94
C ILE A 218 -17.56 -6.43 -17.64
N LEU A 219 -18.10 -7.41 -16.93
CA LEU A 219 -19.38 -8.03 -17.25
C LEU A 219 -20.47 -7.42 -16.35
N ARG A 220 -21.51 -6.87 -16.98
CA ARG A 220 -22.73 -6.39 -16.31
C ARG A 220 -23.95 -6.92 -17.05
N ASP A 221 -24.85 -7.61 -16.35
CA ASP A 221 -26.06 -8.20 -16.91
C ASP A 221 -25.77 -9.10 -18.14
N GLY A 222 -24.68 -9.87 -18.08
CA GLY A 222 -24.22 -10.75 -19.16
C GLY A 222 -23.61 -10.04 -20.38
N LYS A 223 -23.50 -8.70 -20.36
CA LYS A 223 -22.92 -7.89 -21.43
C LYS A 223 -21.56 -7.34 -21.00
N VAL A 224 -20.59 -7.44 -21.91
CA VAL A 224 -19.27 -6.83 -21.70
C VAL A 224 -19.40 -5.33 -21.91
N LYS A 225 -18.87 -4.55 -20.98
CA LYS A 225 -18.74 -3.10 -21.07
C LYS A 225 -17.30 -2.71 -20.82
N GLU A 226 -16.89 -1.59 -21.39
CA GLU A 226 -15.55 -1.06 -21.27
C GLU A 226 -15.64 0.40 -20.83
N PHE A 227 -14.77 0.78 -19.92
CA PHE A 227 -14.66 2.15 -19.40
C PHE A 227 -13.20 2.55 -19.31
N ASP A 228 -12.94 3.83 -19.54
CA ASP A 228 -11.68 4.45 -19.14
C ASP A 228 -11.91 5.13 -17.78
N ILE A 229 -11.15 4.74 -16.77
CA ILE A 229 -11.37 5.15 -15.37
C ILE A 229 -10.12 5.86 -14.85
N ASP A 230 -10.29 7.11 -14.44
CA ASP A 230 -9.24 7.87 -13.76
C ASP A 230 -8.89 7.23 -12.42
N LEU A 231 -7.60 7.18 -12.11
CA LEU A 231 -7.10 6.62 -10.88
C LEU A 231 -6.69 7.70 -9.89
N ALA A 232 -7.05 7.49 -8.62
CA ALA A 232 -6.80 8.44 -7.54
C ALA A 232 -6.27 7.74 -6.30
N ASN A 233 -5.70 8.52 -5.37
CA ASN A 233 -5.28 8.02 -4.07
C ASN A 233 -6.44 7.51 -3.23
N HIS A 234 -6.15 6.54 -2.37
CA HIS A 234 -7.11 6.04 -1.39
C HIS A 234 -7.40 7.10 -0.31
N LYS A 235 -8.66 7.53 -0.20
CA LYS A 235 -9.15 8.40 0.87
C LYS A 235 -9.95 7.60 1.89
N ARG A 236 -9.29 7.14 2.95
CA ARG A 236 -9.93 6.41 4.06
C ARG A 236 -10.68 7.38 4.98
N LEU A 237 -11.85 6.97 5.47
CA LEU A 237 -12.62 7.72 6.49
C LEU A 237 -11.81 7.93 7.78
N VAL A 238 -11.07 6.90 8.19
CA VAL A 238 -10.08 6.97 9.27
C VAL A 238 -8.69 6.91 8.63
N PRO A 239 -7.97 8.05 8.52
CA PRO A 239 -6.67 8.08 7.87
C PRO A 239 -5.63 7.24 8.61
N ALA A 240 -4.81 6.50 7.85
CA ALA A 240 -3.70 5.73 8.40
C ALA A 240 -2.57 6.61 8.95
N HIS A 241 -2.43 7.83 8.42
CA HIS A 241 -1.45 8.83 8.85
C HIS A 241 -1.94 10.24 8.55
N ILE A 242 -1.39 11.24 9.24
CA ILE A 242 -1.74 12.68 9.07
C ILE A 242 -0.67 13.50 8.30
N LYS A 243 0.22 12.82 7.57
CA LYS A 243 1.23 13.44 6.67
C LYS A 243 2.09 14.51 7.37
N GLY A 244 2.47 14.28 8.62
CA GLY A 244 3.25 15.22 9.42
C GLY A 244 2.53 16.52 9.83
N LYS A 245 1.24 16.67 9.49
CA LYS A 245 0.44 17.81 9.95
C LYS A 245 0.06 17.62 11.42
N PRO A 246 -0.06 18.70 12.21
CA PRO A 246 -0.61 18.59 13.56
C PRO A 246 -2.05 18.06 13.49
N PRO A 247 -2.45 17.17 14.43
CA PRO A 247 -3.82 16.69 14.47
C PRO A 247 -4.80 17.84 14.73
N SER A 248 -5.89 17.90 13.97
CA SER A 248 -6.91 18.93 14.11
C SER A 248 -7.78 18.68 15.35
N TYR A 249 -7.99 19.73 16.15
CA TYR A 249 -8.88 19.71 17.30
C TYR A 249 -9.58 21.07 17.47
N TYR A 250 -10.70 21.06 18.20
CA TYR A 250 -11.44 22.27 18.56
C TYR A 250 -11.98 22.14 19.98
N ILE A 251 -11.93 23.21 20.78
CA ILE A 251 -12.39 23.19 22.17
C ILE A 251 -13.52 24.19 22.36
N LEU A 252 -14.63 23.72 22.92
CA LEU A 252 -15.78 24.56 23.28
C LEU A 252 -16.25 24.21 24.69
N ALA A 253 -16.27 25.20 25.60
CA ALA A 253 -16.70 25.01 26.98
C ALA A 253 -16.02 23.83 27.71
N GLY A 254 -14.72 23.62 27.45
CA GLY A 254 -13.94 22.52 28.01
C GLY A 254 -14.12 21.17 27.29
N ILE A 255 -15.04 21.05 26.33
CA ILE A 255 -15.22 19.86 25.51
C ILE A 255 -14.23 19.88 24.35
N VAL A 256 -13.38 18.86 24.25
CA VAL A 256 -12.35 18.74 23.20
C VAL A 256 -12.87 17.84 22.08
N PHE A 257 -13.05 18.40 20.89
CA PHE A 257 -13.39 17.70 19.66
C PHE A 257 -12.13 17.37 18.87
N ALA A 258 -12.02 16.14 18.35
CA ALA A 258 -10.89 15.71 17.53
C ALA A 258 -11.36 14.79 16.38
N ALA A 259 -10.63 14.82 15.27
CA ALA A 259 -10.82 13.88 14.16
C ALA A 259 -10.05 12.58 14.43
N ILE A 260 -10.74 11.44 14.31
CA ILE A 260 -10.15 10.12 14.49
C ILE A 260 -9.19 9.78 13.34
N SER A 261 -8.04 9.24 13.70
CA SER A 261 -7.03 8.69 12.78
C SER A 261 -6.38 7.47 13.43
N VAL A 262 -5.65 6.65 12.67
CA VAL A 262 -4.89 5.54 13.26
C VAL A 262 -3.87 6.02 14.31
N PRO A 263 -3.10 7.12 14.10
CA PRO A 263 -2.25 7.68 15.14
C PRO A 263 -3.01 8.10 16.41
N TYR A 264 -4.23 8.65 16.27
CA TYR A 264 -5.07 8.97 17.42
C TYR A 264 -5.45 7.69 18.20
N LEU A 265 -5.94 6.66 17.51
CA LEU A 265 -6.30 5.39 18.16
C LEU A 265 -5.11 4.75 18.87
N ARG A 266 -3.94 4.74 18.22
CA ARG A 266 -2.71 4.23 18.83
C ARG A 266 -2.27 5.04 20.06
N SER A 267 -2.48 6.36 20.04
CA SER A 267 -2.16 7.23 21.18
C SER A 267 -3.09 6.97 22.36
N GLU A 268 -4.38 6.79 22.12
CA GLU A 268 -5.39 6.63 23.17
C GLU A 268 -5.47 5.21 23.73
N TYR A 269 -5.28 4.19 22.88
CA TYR A 269 -5.49 2.78 23.24
C TYR A 269 -4.22 1.91 23.15
N GLY A 270 -3.07 2.50 22.81
CA GLY A 270 -1.80 1.79 22.72
C GLY A 270 -1.60 1.00 21.43
N LYS A 271 -0.66 0.05 21.45
CA LYS A 271 -0.29 -0.74 20.26
C LYS A 271 -1.39 -1.70 19.81
N ASP A 272 -2.18 -2.20 20.76
CA ASP A 272 -3.26 -3.18 20.56
C ASP A 272 -4.64 -2.48 20.37
N TYR A 273 -4.62 -1.24 19.84
CA TYR A 273 -5.82 -0.43 19.63
C TYR A 273 -6.87 -1.13 18.76
N ASP A 274 -6.47 -2.07 17.91
CA ASP A 274 -7.33 -2.87 17.04
C ASP A 274 -8.18 -3.90 17.80
N TYR A 275 -7.87 -4.16 19.08
CA TYR A 275 -8.68 -4.95 20.01
C TYR A 275 -9.32 -4.10 21.10
N ASP A 276 -8.59 -3.13 21.64
CA ASP A 276 -8.97 -2.41 22.85
C ASP A 276 -9.81 -1.14 22.60
N ALA A 277 -9.75 -0.57 21.40
CA ALA A 277 -10.57 0.60 21.08
C ALA A 277 -12.07 0.26 21.06
N PRO A 278 -12.96 1.23 21.33
CA PRO A 278 -14.40 1.02 21.27
C PRO A 278 -14.84 0.37 19.96
N VAL A 279 -15.64 -0.69 20.05
CA VAL A 279 -16.13 -1.47 18.89
C VAL A 279 -16.76 -0.60 17.81
N LYS A 280 -17.44 0.50 18.19
CA LYS A 280 -18.01 1.46 17.22
C LYS A 280 -16.94 2.17 16.39
N LEU A 281 -15.80 2.51 16.97
CA LEU A 281 -14.68 3.13 16.25
C LEU A 281 -13.96 2.10 15.38
N LEU A 282 -13.80 0.88 15.89
CA LEU A 282 -13.22 -0.23 15.13
C LEU A 282 -14.06 -0.60 13.90
N ASP A 283 -15.39 -0.62 14.03
CA ASP A 283 -16.28 -0.84 12.90
C ASP A 283 -16.11 0.24 11.81
N LYS A 284 -15.96 1.50 12.22
CA LYS A 284 -15.67 2.60 11.27
C LYS A 284 -14.29 2.45 10.63
N LEU A 285 -13.27 2.10 11.39
CA LEU A 285 -11.91 1.89 10.89
C LEU A 285 -11.84 0.76 9.85
N LEU A 286 -12.55 -0.35 10.10
CA LEU A 286 -12.42 -1.58 9.32
C LEU A 286 -13.37 -1.66 8.12
N HIS A 287 -14.58 -1.09 8.23
CA HIS A 287 -15.66 -1.36 7.26
C HIS A 287 -16.25 -0.12 6.58
N SER A 288 -16.06 1.08 7.15
CA SER A 288 -16.69 2.29 6.63
C SER A 288 -15.84 2.96 5.55
N MET A 289 -16.52 3.34 4.47
CA MET A 289 -15.98 4.10 3.34
C MET A 289 -16.38 5.57 3.50
N SER A 290 -15.53 6.48 3.05
CA SER A 290 -15.86 7.92 2.99
C SER A 290 -17.01 8.12 2.00
N GLN A 291 -18.06 8.83 2.39
CA GLN A 291 -19.22 9.18 1.56
C GLN A 291 -19.01 10.50 0.80
N SER A 292 -18.17 11.39 1.34
CA SER A 292 -17.68 12.57 0.63
C SER A 292 -16.17 12.66 0.72
N ASP A 293 -15.58 13.43 -0.20
CA ASP A 293 -14.28 14.01 0.06
C ASP A 293 -14.38 14.78 1.38
N ASP A 294 -13.38 14.85 2.24
CA ASP A 294 -13.38 15.71 3.44
C ASP A 294 -14.31 15.23 4.57
N GLU A 295 -15.00 14.11 4.41
CA GLU A 295 -15.66 13.45 5.55
C GLU A 295 -14.60 13.03 6.59
N GLN A 296 -14.89 13.33 7.86
CA GLN A 296 -14.04 12.95 8.98
C GLN A 296 -14.91 12.40 10.11
N LEU A 297 -14.41 11.37 10.79
CA LEU A 297 -15.03 10.87 12.00
C LEU A 297 -14.62 11.77 13.19
N VAL A 298 -15.52 12.63 13.65
CA VAL A 298 -15.27 13.55 14.79
C VAL A 298 -15.82 12.95 16.08
N VAL A 299 -15.02 13.01 17.14
CA VAL A 299 -15.41 12.56 18.49
C VAL A 299 -15.22 13.66 19.53
N VAL A 300 -15.93 13.52 20.65
CA VAL A 300 -15.53 14.18 21.90
C VAL A 300 -14.41 13.34 22.51
N SER A 301 -13.19 13.86 22.46
CA SER A 301 -12.00 13.17 22.98
C SER A 301 -11.95 13.21 24.50
N GLN A 302 -12.22 14.36 25.10
CA GLN A 302 -12.21 14.54 26.55
C GLN A 302 -13.00 15.80 26.97
N VAL A 303 -13.30 15.89 28.26
CA VAL A 303 -13.92 17.07 28.87
C VAL A 303 -13.00 17.59 29.96
N GLN A 304 -12.42 18.78 29.74
CA GLN A 304 -11.60 19.48 30.71
C GLN A 304 -12.48 20.01 31.83
N ARG A 305 -12.24 19.53 33.06
CA ARG A 305 -12.88 20.08 34.24
C ARG A 305 -12.16 21.35 34.63
N PHE A 306 -12.87 22.47 34.63
CA PHE A 306 -12.41 23.68 35.29
C PHE A 306 -12.52 23.43 36.81
N CYS A 307 -11.39 23.33 37.51
CA CYS A 307 -11.42 23.47 38.97
C CYS A 307 -11.71 24.93 39.28
N CYS A 308 -12.86 25.18 39.90
CA CYS A 308 -13.16 26.44 40.58
C CYS A 308 -12.53 26.43 41.96
#